data_AF-Q30VS0-F1
#
_entry.id   AF-Q30VS0-F1
#
_cell.length_a   1.000
_cell.length_b   1.000
_cell.length_c   1.000
_cell.angle_alpha   90.00
_cell.angle_beta   90.00
_cell.angle_gamma   90.00
#
_symmetry.space_group_name_H-M   'P 1'
#
loop_
_entity.id
_entity.type
_entity.pdbx_description
1 polymer ?
#
loop_
_entity_poly.entity_id
_entity_poly.type
_entity_poly.pdbx_seq_one_letter_code
_entity_poly.pdbx_strand_id
1 'polypeptide(L)'
;MITHELDTLTTTDMDAGTLFSGKASGRMIRGYSAPCSFTPRIDPDYLFHDSMRDIVVWLLSGTEEKADPLYIFGPTGSGKTSLVRQLAARLNYPVFDVTGHGRLEFPDLAGHLSVQSGNMVYQYGPLALAMRYGGLFLLNEADLLDPATATGLNGVLDGGPLCIPENGGEIIQPHPMFRFVATANTNGASDESGLYQGTLRQNIALMDRFYLCEVGYPAQETEVMLLERIAPDIPQDIRETMASFAGEVRRLFMGESEKQKYGETIDITFSTRTLIRWATLTRRFQPLARQGIQPIGYALDRALGFRASRETRAMLHELAQRMFPTAESQQTTDIENT
;
A
#
# COMPACT_ATOMS: atom_id res chain seq x y z
N MET A 1 28.73 9.35 5.17
CA MET A 1 27.97 10.07 4.12
C MET A 1 26.47 10.00 4.40
N ILE A 2 25.88 8.81 4.52
CA ILE A 2 24.44 8.63 4.77
C ILE A 2 23.96 9.25 6.11
N THR A 3 24.70 9.03 7.20
CA THR A 3 24.33 9.57 8.53
C THR A 3 24.40 11.10 8.61
N HIS A 4 25.36 11.71 7.92
CA HIS A 4 25.51 13.18 7.90
C HIS A 4 24.30 13.87 7.29
N GLU A 5 23.65 13.28 6.29
CA GLU A 5 22.43 13.86 5.72
C GLU A 5 21.27 13.85 6.73
N LEU A 6 21.12 12.76 7.46
CA LEU A 6 20.11 12.60 8.51
C LEU A 6 20.33 13.55 9.70
N ASP A 7 21.58 13.80 10.08
CA ASP A 7 21.95 14.76 11.13
C ASP A 7 21.56 16.21 10.81
N THR A 8 21.44 16.55 9.52
CA THR A 8 21.14 17.91 9.06
C THR A 8 19.66 18.19 8.85
N LEU A 9 18.79 17.23 9.16
CA LEU A 9 17.34 17.38 9.00
C LEU A 9 16.77 18.43 9.96
N THR A 10 16.13 19.45 9.39
CA THR A 10 15.41 20.49 10.15
C THR A 10 13.91 20.34 9.96
N THR A 11 13.17 20.33 11.06
CA THR A 11 11.71 20.26 11.03
C THR A 11 11.10 21.59 10.61
N THR A 12 9.92 21.54 10.01
CA THR A 12 9.10 22.72 9.69
C THR A 12 7.64 22.37 9.84
N ASP A 13 6.82 23.35 10.21
CA ASP A 13 5.37 23.20 10.17
C ASP A 13 4.86 23.58 8.77
N MET A 14 3.91 22.81 8.26
CA MET A 14 3.35 22.90 6.90
C MET A 14 1.82 22.86 7.00
N ASP A 15 1.10 23.44 6.05
CA ASP A 15 -0.37 23.36 6.04
C ASP A 15 -0.84 22.03 5.43
N ALA A 16 -1.54 21.21 6.22
CA ALA A 16 -1.97 19.86 5.83
C ALA A 16 -2.95 19.88 4.64
N GLY A 17 -3.83 20.87 4.58
CA GLY A 17 -4.77 21.00 3.47
C GLY A 17 -4.04 21.25 2.14
N THR A 18 -3.07 22.14 2.16
CA THR A 18 -2.23 22.45 1.00
C THR A 18 -1.50 21.21 0.51
N LEU A 19 -0.98 20.39 1.42
CA LEU A 19 -0.24 19.18 1.08
C LEU A 19 -1.10 18.05 0.52
N PHE A 20 -2.29 17.80 1.09
CA PHE A 20 -3.08 16.60 0.78
C PHE A 20 -4.30 16.85 -0.10
N SER A 21 -4.90 18.05 -0.06
CA SER A 21 -6.06 18.42 -0.87
C SER A 21 -5.80 19.56 -1.86
N GLY A 22 -4.63 20.21 -1.77
CA GLY A 22 -4.27 21.37 -2.59
C GLY A 22 -4.95 22.68 -2.16
N LYS A 23 -5.70 22.69 -1.05
CA LYS A 23 -6.37 23.88 -0.51
C LYS A 23 -6.01 24.07 0.95
N ALA A 24 -5.62 25.30 1.32
CA ALA A 24 -5.24 25.61 2.69
C ALA A 24 -6.38 25.28 3.68
N SER A 25 -6.04 24.57 4.75
CA SER A 25 -6.99 24.21 5.81
C SER A 25 -6.77 24.98 7.11
N GLY A 26 -5.62 25.64 7.27
CA GLY A 26 -5.16 26.26 8.51
C GLY A 26 -4.67 25.24 9.55
N ARG A 27 -4.75 23.94 9.25
CA ARG A 27 -4.29 22.88 10.15
C ARG A 27 -2.84 22.57 9.85
N MET A 28 -1.97 22.90 10.80
CA MET A 28 -0.54 22.70 10.67
C MET A 28 -0.16 21.24 10.95
N ILE A 29 0.84 20.75 10.22
CA ILE A 29 1.44 19.43 10.37
C ILE A 29 2.95 19.57 10.29
N ARG A 30 3.67 18.82 11.12
CA ARG A 30 5.13 18.87 11.15
C ARG A 30 5.72 17.91 10.13
N GLY A 31 6.64 18.41 9.32
CA GLY A 31 7.47 17.65 8.39
C GLY A 31 8.92 18.14 8.44
N TYR A 32 9.65 17.92 7.36
CA TYR A 32 11.01 18.42 7.17
C TYR A 32 11.06 19.49 6.09
N SER A 33 11.96 20.46 6.25
CA SER A 33 12.11 21.60 5.33
C SER A 33 12.58 21.19 3.93
N ALA A 34 13.32 20.09 3.81
CA ALA A 34 13.83 19.55 2.57
C ALA A 34 13.83 18.01 2.58
N PRO A 35 13.67 17.35 1.42
CA PRO A 35 13.82 15.92 1.30
C PRO A 35 15.28 15.48 1.45
N CYS A 36 15.48 14.21 1.78
CA CYS A 36 16.78 13.56 1.82
C CYS A 36 16.78 12.28 0.95
N SER A 37 17.91 11.57 0.90
CA SER A 37 18.06 10.31 0.16
C SER A 37 17.08 9.20 0.60
N PHE A 38 16.55 9.26 1.82
CA PHE A 38 15.54 8.33 2.35
C PHE A 38 14.10 8.82 2.16
N THR A 39 13.90 10.04 1.67
CA THR A 39 12.55 10.57 1.43
C THR A 39 11.97 9.91 0.17
N PRO A 40 10.77 9.29 0.22
CA PRO A 40 10.15 8.71 -0.95
C PRO A 40 9.89 9.77 -2.02
N ARG A 41 9.93 9.35 -3.29
CA ARG A 41 9.61 10.24 -4.41
C ARG A 41 8.12 10.54 -4.44
N ILE A 42 7.79 11.82 -4.66
CA ILE A 42 6.41 12.24 -4.91
C ILE A 42 5.95 11.63 -6.24
N ASP A 43 4.82 10.95 -6.20
CA ASP A 43 4.08 10.54 -7.38
C ASP A 43 3.06 11.65 -7.71
N PRO A 44 3.20 12.35 -8.86
CA PRO A 44 2.30 13.44 -9.24
C PRO A 44 0.89 12.93 -9.56
N ASP A 45 0.75 11.66 -9.94
CA ASP A 45 -0.53 11.07 -10.33
C ASP A 45 -1.28 10.50 -9.11
N TYR A 46 -0.62 10.39 -7.95
CA TYR A 46 -1.22 9.83 -6.74
C TYR A 46 -2.46 10.62 -6.31
N LEU A 47 -3.54 9.88 -6.07
CA LEU A 47 -4.82 10.41 -5.64
C LEU A 47 -5.06 10.02 -4.19
N PHE A 48 -5.01 11.04 -3.32
CA PHE A 48 -5.43 10.95 -1.94
C PHE A 48 -6.97 10.83 -1.88
N HIS A 49 -7.50 9.80 -1.21
CA HIS A 49 -8.95 9.50 -1.12
C HIS A 49 -9.42 9.21 0.31
N ASP A 50 -10.73 9.22 0.55
CA ASP A 50 -11.32 9.34 1.89
C ASP A 50 -10.91 8.29 2.92
N SER A 51 -10.56 7.07 2.51
CA SER A 51 -10.08 6.05 3.45
C SER A 51 -8.71 6.34 4.07
N MET A 52 -8.04 7.44 3.67
CA MET A 52 -6.79 7.89 4.28
C MET A 52 -6.98 8.83 5.48
N ARG A 53 -8.21 9.30 5.74
CA ARG A 53 -8.48 10.36 6.72
C ARG A 53 -7.92 10.00 8.09
N ASP A 54 -8.10 8.75 8.52
CA ASP A 54 -7.63 8.26 9.82
C ASP A 54 -6.11 8.28 9.92
N ILE A 55 -5.41 7.97 8.83
CA ILE A 55 -3.94 7.96 8.77
C ILE A 55 -3.39 9.39 8.78
N VAL A 56 -4.05 10.33 8.10
CA VAL A 56 -3.68 11.75 8.17
C VAL A 56 -3.91 12.29 9.58
N VAL A 57 -5.02 11.93 10.23
CA VAL A 57 -5.30 12.29 11.63
C VAL A 57 -4.25 11.72 12.57
N TRP A 58 -3.91 10.43 12.43
CA TRP A 58 -2.82 9.81 13.19
C TRP A 58 -1.50 10.57 13.07
N LEU A 59 -1.14 10.97 11.84
CA LEU A 59 0.09 11.69 11.57
C LEU A 59 0.11 13.09 12.21
N LEU A 60 -1.05 13.76 12.24
CA LEU A 60 -1.26 15.05 12.91
C LEU A 60 -1.13 14.92 14.44
N SER A 61 -1.71 13.89 15.04
CA SER A 61 -1.74 13.68 16.50
C SER A 61 -0.35 13.48 17.11
N GLY A 62 0.61 12.92 16.36
CA GLY A 62 1.96 12.66 16.88
C GLY A 62 2.82 13.91 17.12
N THR A 63 2.30 15.11 16.90
CA THR A 63 3.05 16.38 17.09
C THR A 63 3.01 16.91 18.53
N GLU A 64 2.09 16.41 19.36
CA GLU A 64 1.83 16.97 20.71
C GLU A 64 2.13 15.98 21.85
N GLU A 65 2.07 14.65 21.63
CA GLU A 65 2.47 13.61 22.61
C GLU A 65 3.01 12.35 21.90
N LYS A 66 3.47 11.35 22.68
CA LYS A 66 3.95 10.05 22.20
C LYS A 66 2.99 9.50 21.14
N ALA A 67 3.48 9.40 19.89
CA ALA A 67 2.67 8.89 18.79
C ALA A 67 2.51 7.38 18.91
N ASP A 68 1.27 6.91 18.94
CA ASP A 68 0.99 5.48 18.86
C ASP A 68 1.56 4.90 17.55
N PRO A 69 2.15 3.71 17.55
CA PRO A 69 2.42 2.98 16.32
C PRO A 69 1.16 2.81 15.46
N LEU A 70 1.28 2.90 14.14
CA LEU A 70 0.16 2.69 13.20
C LEU A 70 0.20 1.29 12.61
N TYR A 71 -0.95 0.62 12.56
CA TYR A 71 -1.12 -0.66 11.86
C TYR A 71 -2.18 -0.51 10.77
N ILE A 72 -1.76 -0.63 9.51
CA ILE A 72 -2.64 -0.52 8.34
C ILE A 72 -2.89 -1.91 7.77
N PHE A 73 -4.14 -2.38 7.80
CA PHE A 73 -4.53 -3.65 7.19
C PHE A 73 -5.52 -3.46 6.05
N GLY A 74 -5.75 -4.53 5.29
CA GLY A 74 -6.68 -4.53 4.15
C GLY A 74 -6.15 -5.39 3.00
N PRO A 75 -6.88 -5.49 1.88
CA PRO A 75 -6.54 -6.43 0.83
C PRO A 75 -5.23 -6.09 0.09
N THR A 76 -4.65 -7.09 -0.57
CA THR A 76 -3.43 -6.88 -1.37
C THR A 76 -3.68 -5.90 -2.51
N GLY A 77 -2.74 -4.97 -2.71
CA GLY A 77 -2.84 -3.99 -3.80
C GLY A 77 -3.94 -2.94 -3.62
N SER A 78 -4.44 -2.71 -2.40
CA SER A 78 -5.33 -1.59 -2.05
C SER A 78 -4.61 -0.25 -1.86
N GLY A 79 -3.27 -0.26 -1.76
CA GLY A 79 -2.46 0.96 -1.71
C GLY A 79 -1.91 1.35 -0.33
N LYS A 80 -1.98 0.47 0.67
CA LYS A 80 -1.45 0.68 2.04
C LYS A 80 -0.03 1.26 2.08
N THR A 81 0.95 0.56 1.50
CA THR A 81 2.36 0.97 1.49
C THR A 81 2.58 2.25 0.68
N SER A 82 1.90 2.39 -0.47
CA SER A 82 1.99 3.61 -1.29
C SER A 82 1.42 4.82 -0.57
N LEU A 83 0.36 4.64 0.22
CA LEU A 83 -0.24 5.71 1.01
C LEU A 83 0.75 6.28 2.02
N VAL A 84 1.38 5.41 2.82
CA VAL A 84 2.39 5.83 3.81
C VAL A 84 3.55 6.55 3.12
N ARG A 85 4.07 5.99 2.02
CA ARG A 85 5.18 6.59 1.27
C ARG A 85 4.81 7.95 0.68
N GLN A 86 3.60 8.13 0.15
CA GLN A 86 3.17 9.40 -0.45
C GLN A 86 2.85 10.46 0.61
N LEU A 87 2.31 10.08 1.77
CA LEU A 87 2.18 10.99 2.91
C LEU A 87 3.57 11.46 3.38
N ALA A 88 4.51 10.54 3.56
CA ALA A 88 5.88 10.85 3.92
C ALA A 88 6.57 11.74 2.88
N ALA A 89 6.40 11.47 1.58
CA ALA A 89 6.96 12.26 0.50
C ALA A 89 6.50 13.72 0.54
N ARG A 90 5.20 13.97 0.82
CA ARG A 90 4.65 15.34 0.94
C ARG A 90 5.17 16.11 2.16
N LEU A 91 5.65 15.40 3.18
CA LEU A 91 6.21 15.97 4.40
C LEU A 91 7.74 15.93 4.44
N ASN A 92 8.38 15.51 3.35
CA ASN A 92 9.82 15.27 3.26
C ASN A 92 10.36 14.28 4.31
N TYR A 93 9.52 13.38 4.81
CA TYR A 93 9.89 12.42 5.85
C TYR A 93 10.87 11.36 5.31
N PRO A 94 12.00 11.08 5.99
CA PRO A 94 12.80 9.91 5.68
C PRO A 94 12.04 8.63 6.04
N VAL A 95 11.98 7.67 5.13
CA VAL A 95 11.31 6.38 5.31
C VAL A 95 12.33 5.26 5.28
N PHE A 96 12.36 4.46 6.35
CA PHE A 96 13.16 3.25 6.47
C PHE A 96 12.24 2.06 6.28
N ASP A 97 12.20 1.55 5.06
CA ASP A 97 11.25 0.54 4.61
C ASP A 97 11.86 -0.87 4.66
N VAL A 98 11.21 -1.77 5.39
CA VAL A 98 11.60 -3.18 5.51
C VAL A 98 10.38 -4.05 5.24
N THR A 99 10.52 -5.03 4.37
CA THR A 99 9.50 -6.05 4.13
C THR A 99 9.70 -7.24 5.06
N GLY A 100 8.66 -7.60 5.80
CA GLY A 100 8.60 -8.77 6.66
C GLY A 100 8.68 -10.07 5.88
N HIS A 101 9.41 -11.02 6.45
CA HIS A 101 9.47 -12.40 5.96
C HIS A 101 9.92 -13.32 7.11
N GLY A 102 9.69 -14.63 6.99
CA GLY A 102 10.02 -15.62 8.03
C GLY A 102 11.53 -15.85 8.30
N ARG A 103 12.40 -14.98 7.80
CA ARG A 103 13.84 -14.97 8.11
C ARG A 103 14.33 -13.60 8.62
N LEU A 104 13.42 -12.64 8.76
CA LEU A 104 13.77 -11.32 9.25
C LEU A 104 13.93 -11.42 10.76
N GLU A 105 15.10 -11.09 11.25
CA GLU A 105 15.42 -11.14 12.67
C GLU A 105 15.52 -9.74 13.27
N PHE A 106 15.40 -9.63 14.59
CA PHE A 106 15.52 -8.34 15.27
C PHE A 106 16.86 -7.61 15.01
N PRO A 107 18.02 -8.29 14.92
CA PRO A 107 19.29 -7.63 14.54
C PRO A 107 19.29 -7.04 13.13
N ASP A 108 18.48 -7.54 12.19
CA ASP A 108 18.33 -6.92 10.87
C ASP A 108 17.66 -5.54 10.97
N LEU A 109 16.85 -5.34 12.00
CA LEU A 109 16.12 -4.10 12.26
C LEU A 109 16.90 -3.14 13.14
N ALA A 110 17.44 -3.63 14.26
CA ALA A 110 18.17 -2.83 15.24
C ALA A 110 19.62 -2.56 14.79
N GLY A 111 20.27 -3.54 14.19
CA GLY A 111 21.68 -3.49 13.78
C GLY A 111 22.47 -4.68 14.32
N HIS A 112 23.68 -4.85 13.78
CA HIS A 112 24.57 -5.96 14.11
C HIS A 112 26.04 -5.54 13.97
N LEU A 113 26.95 -6.31 14.57
CA LEU A 113 28.39 -6.16 14.36
C LEU A 113 28.79 -6.69 12.98
N SER A 114 29.49 -5.88 12.19
CA SER A 114 30.06 -6.27 10.91
C SER A 114 31.57 -6.01 10.86
N VAL A 115 32.31 -6.83 10.09
CA VAL A 115 33.75 -6.64 9.91
C VAL A 115 33.97 -5.69 8.74
N GLN A 116 34.57 -4.53 9.02
CA GLN A 116 34.97 -3.56 8.00
C GLN A 116 36.47 -3.32 8.07
N SER A 117 37.17 -3.64 6.98
CA SER A 117 38.64 -3.49 6.89
C SER A 117 39.41 -4.13 8.04
N GLY A 118 38.95 -5.30 8.51
CA GLY A 118 39.57 -6.06 9.60
C GLY A 118 39.17 -5.62 11.02
N ASN A 119 38.35 -4.58 11.18
CA ASN A 119 37.84 -4.13 12.47
C ASN A 119 36.35 -4.48 12.64
N MET A 120 35.95 -4.81 13.86
CA MET A 120 34.54 -4.95 14.22
C MET A 120 33.91 -3.57 14.34
N VAL A 121 32.91 -3.29 13.52
CA VAL A 121 32.16 -2.01 13.51
C VAL A 121 30.69 -2.34 13.68
N TYR A 122 30.01 -1.62 14.56
CA TYR A 122 28.57 -1.76 14.72
C TYR A 122 27.84 -1.06 13.56
N GLN A 123 26.96 -1.78 12.87
CA GLN A 123 26.15 -1.27 11.79
C GLN A 123 24.70 -1.16 12.24
N TYR A 124 24.22 0.08 12.38
CA TYR A 124 22.83 0.34 12.74
C TYR A 124 21.86 -0.13 11.66
N GLY A 125 20.79 -0.78 12.10
CA GLY A 125 19.69 -1.20 11.24
C GLY A 125 18.67 -0.07 11.00
N PRO A 126 17.73 -0.29 10.07
CA PRO A 126 16.73 0.71 9.66
C PRO A 126 15.86 1.20 10.81
N LEU A 127 15.52 0.35 11.78
CA LEU A 127 14.73 0.77 12.95
C LEU A 127 15.56 1.72 13.84
N ALA A 128 16.81 1.36 14.14
CA ALA A 128 17.68 2.19 14.96
C ALA A 128 17.95 3.55 14.29
N LEU A 129 18.16 3.59 12.97
CA LEU A 129 18.33 4.83 12.21
C LEU A 129 17.07 5.70 12.25
N ALA A 130 15.89 5.12 12.02
CA ALA A 130 14.61 5.84 12.10
C ALA A 130 14.39 6.42 13.51
N MET A 131 14.62 5.63 14.55
CA MET A 131 14.47 6.07 15.95
C MET A 131 15.44 7.20 16.30
N ARG A 132 16.72 7.09 15.88
CA ARG A 132 17.77 8.05 16.22
C ARG A 132 17.59 9.39 15.52
N TYR A 133 17.25 9.38 14.24
CA TYR A 133 17.25 10.58 13.39
C TYR A 133 15.85 11.12 13.06
N GLY A 134 14.79 10.56 13.65
CA GLY A 134 13.42 11.06 13.42
C GLY A 134 12.83 10.65 12.08
N GLY A 135 12.99 9.39 11.71
CA GLY A 135 12.36 8.83 10.52
C GLY A 135 11.08 8.06 10.80
N LEU A 136 10.41 7.72 9.70
CA LEU A 136 9.31 6.77 9.70
C LEU A 136 9.89 5.39 9.42
N PHE A 137 9.79 4.49 10.38
CA PHE A 137 10.06 3.08 10.17
C PHE A 137 8.80 2.41 9.62
N LEU A 138 8.90 1.86 8.40
CA LEU A 138 7.80 1.20 7.70
C LEU A 138 8.08 -0.29 7.62
N LEU A 139 7.38 -1.07 8.44
CA LEU A 139 7.39 -2.53 8.41
C LEU A 139 6.25 -3.03 7.50
N ASN A 140 6.58 -3.32 6.26
CA ASN A 140 5.64 -3.82 5.27
C ASN A 140 5.45 -5.34 5.44
N GLU A 141 4.23 -5.86 5.31
CA GLU A 141 3.90 -7.29 5.49
C GLU A 141 4.28 -7.82 6.89
N ALA A 142 3.90 -7.05 7.93
CA ALA A 142 4.17 -7.39 9.33
C ALA A 142 3.55 -8.73 9.77
N ASP A 143 2.47 -9.14 9.11
CA ASP A 143 1.80 -10.43 9.29
C ASP A 143 2.64 -11.64 8.82
N LEU A 144 3.79 -11.42 8.15
CA LEU A 144 4.73 -12.47 7.77
C LEU A 144 5.91 -12.63 8.74
N LEU A 145 5.99 -11.81 9.80
CA LEU A 145 7.08 -11.88 10.77
C LEU A 145 6.96 -13.07 11.70
N ASP A 146 8.12 -13.66 12.02
CA ASP A 146 8.20 -14.62 13.10
C ASP A 146 7.81 -13.97 14.46
N PRO A 147 7.05 -14.68 15.32
CA PRO A 147 6.63 -14.15 16.62
C PRO A 147 7.78 -13.70 17.52
N ALA A 148 8.97 -14.31 17.42
CA ALA A 148 10.14 -13.90 18.19
C ALA A 148 10.63 -12.50 17.76
N THR A 149 10.71 -12.25 16.45
CA THR A 149 11.06 -10.94 15.90
C THR A 149 10.01 -9.89 16.29
N ALA A 150 8.71 -10.22 16.19
CA ALA A 150 7.63 -9.33 16.60
C ALA A 150 7.69 -8.99 18.10
N THR A 151 8.01 -9.97 18.95
CA THR A 151 8.17 -9.76 20.40
C THR A 151 9.33 -8.81 20.72
N GLY A 152 10.41 -8.85 19.94
CA GLY A 152 11.53 -7.91 20.08
C GLY A 152 11.13 -6.44 19.89
N LEU A 153 10.05 -6.17 19.14
CA LEU A 153 9.56 -4.81 18.89
C LEU A 153 8.71 -4.24 20.04
N ASN A 154 8.27 -5.05 21.01
CA ASN A 154 7.34 -4.62 22.06
C ASN A 154 7.80 -3.36 22.80
N GLY A 155 9.08 -3.30 23.20
CA GLY A 155 9.62 -2.14 23.91
C GLY A 155 9.57 -0.85 23.09
N VAL A 156 9.80 -0.94 21.78
CA VAL A 156 9.72 0.21 20.86
C VAL A 156 8.27 0.63 20.63
N LEU A 157 7.36 -0.34 20.48
CA LEU A 157 5.92 -0.08 20.32
C LEU A 157 5.31 0.53 21.59
N ASP A 158 5.83 0.18 22.76
CA ASP A 158 5.53 0.83 24.04
C ASP A 158 6.17 2.23 24.16
N GLY A 159 6.81 2.75 23.11
CA GLY A 159 7.50 4.05 23.08
C GLY A 159 8.75 4.12 23.95
N GLY A 160 9.27 2.97 24.38
CA GLY A 160 10.51 2.87 25.13
C GLY A 160 11.75 3.06 24.25
N PRO A 161 12.92 3.24 24.87
CA PRO A 161 14.18 3.31 24.14
C PRO A 161 14.56 1.96 23.53
N LEU A 162 15.32 2.01 22.44
CA LEU A 162 15.99 0.84 21.87
C LEU A 162 17.34 0.64 22.55
N CYS A 163 17.49 -0.44 23.30
CA CYS A 163 18.76 -0.84 23.90
C CYS A 163 19.53 -1.74 22.94
N ILE A 164 20.81 -1.45 22.73
CA ILE A 164 21.71 -2.18 21.85
C ILE A 164 22.87 -2.76 22.67
N PRO A 165 22.70 -3.97 23.26
CA PRO A 165 23.74 -4.60 24.09
C PRO A 165 25.06 -4.82 23.36
N GLU A 166 24.99 -5.22 22.08
CA GLU A 166 26.15 -5.53 21.24
C GLU A 166 27.03 -4.31 20.94
N ASN A 167 26.47 -3.11 21.02
CA ASN A 167 27.18 -1.84 20.85
C ASN A 167 27.52 -1.18 22.19
N GLY A 168 28.03 -1.98 23.14
CA GLY A 168 28.43 -1.49 24.46
C GLY A 168 27.26 -1.03 25.34
N GLY A 169 26.05 -1.52 25.08
CA GLY A 169 24.85 -1.12 25.82
C GLY A 169 24.31 0.27 25.45
N GLU A 170 24.54 0.74 24.22
CA GLU A 170 23.97 2.00 23.73
C GLU A 170 22.44 2.01 23.88
N ILE A 171 21.89 3.18 24.26
CA ILE A 171 20.46 3.41 24.41
C ILE A 171 20.05 4.50 23.44
N ILE A 172 19.20 4.15 22.47
CA ILE A 172 18.61 5.08 21.50
C ILE A 172 17.23 5.49 22.00
N GLN A 173 17.10 6.76 22.41
CA GLN A 173 15.80 7.34 22.72
C GLN A 173 15.05 7.64 21.41
N PRO A 174 13.74 7.37 21.33
CA PRO A 174 12.96 7.70 20.13
C PRO A 174 12.95 9.22 19.94
N HIS A 175 13.41 9.66 18.77
CA HIS A 175 13.33 11.06 18.38
C HIS A 175 11.85 11.53 18.36
N PRO A 176 11.52 12.80 18.64
CA PRO A 176 10.12 13.28 18.60
C PRO A 176 9.41 13.09 17.25
N MET A 177 10.20 13.13 16.17
CA MET A 177 9.75 12.81 14.80
C MET A 177 9.87 11.30 14.47
N PHE A 178 10.10 10.41 15.43
CA PHE A 178 10.05 8.98 15.13
C PHE A 178 8.59 8.54 14.93
N ARG A 179 8.35 7.73 13.90
CA ARG A 179 7.05 7.11 13.62
C ARG A 179 7.24 5.65 13.29
N PHE A 180 6.38 4.80 13.84
CA PHE A 180 6.34 3.38 13.51
C PHE A 180 5.06 3.09 12.72
N VAL A 181 5.19 2.50 11.53
CA VAL A 181 4.05 2.05 10.74
C VAL A 181 4.26 0.59 10.33
N ALA A 182 3.29 -0.25 10.62
CA ALA A 182 3.19 -1.60 10.08
C ALA A 182 2.08 -1.65 9.02
N THR A 183 2.30 -2.42 7.95
CA THR A 183 1.21 -2.76 7.03
C THR A 183 1.06 -4.26 6.92
N ALA A 184 -0.17 -4.75 6.81
CA ALA A 184 -0.47 -6.18 6.73
C ALA A 184 -1.66 -6.44 5.80
N ASN A 185 -1.86 -7.71 5.44
CA ASN A 185 -3.07 -8.12 4.72
C ASN A 185 -4.21 -8.49 5.68
N THR A 186 -3.88 -8.92 6.90
CA THR A 186 -4.86 -9.22 7.96
C THR A 186 -4.83 -8.19 9.08
N ASN A 187 -5.91 -8.10 9.85
CA ASN A 187 -6.03 -7.28 11.07
C ASN A 187 -5.30 -7.89 12.29
N GLY A 188 -4.40 -8.85 12.09
CA GLY A 188 -3.73 -9.59 13.16
C GLY A 188 -4.43 -10.88 13.57
N ALA A 189 -5.67 -11.12 13.15
CA ALA A 189 -6.25 -12.46 13.20
C ALA A 189 -5.56 -13.38 12.17
N SER A 190 -5.56 -14.70 12.42
CA SER A 190 -5.24 -15.66 11.36
C SER A 190 -6.19 -15.44 10.20
N ASP A 191 -5.69 -15.50 8.97
CA ASP A 191 -6.52 -15.39 7.79
C ASP A 191 -7.57 -16.52 7.74
N GLU A 192 -8.79 -16.21 8.14
CA GLU A 192 -9.92 -17.17 8.13
C GLU A 192 -10.37 -17.50 6.70
N SER A 193 -10.00 -16.66 5.72
CA SER A 193 -10.36 -16.85 4.31
C SER A 193 -9.44 -17.83 3.56
N GLY A 194 -8.26 -18.12 4.09
CA GLY A 194 -7.24 -18.95 3.45
C GLY A 194 -6.62 -18.33 2.18
N LEU A 195 -6.90 -17.06 1.89
CA LEU A 195 -6.45 -16.32 0.71
C LEU A 195 -5.00 -15.84 0.81
N TYR A 196 -4.49 -15.65 2.02
CA TYR A 196 -3.16 -15.12 2.32
C TYR A 196 -2.30 -16.22 2.95
N GLN A 197 -1.67 -17.03 2.08
CA GLN A 197 -0.75 -18.06 2.53
C GLN A 197 0.47 -17.46 3.24
N GLY A 198 0.78 -18.01 4.41
CA GLY A 198 1.96 -17.63 5.19
C GLY A 198 1.74 -16.49 6.19
N THR A 199 0.55 -15.89 6.25
CA THR A 199 0.24 -14.92 7.32
C THR A 199 0.14 -15.61 8.67
N LEU A 200 0.81 -15.06 9.66
CA LEU A 200 0.84 -15.54 11.03
C LEU A 200 -0.11 -14.71 11.88
N ARG A 201 -0.87 -15.40 12.74
CA ARG A 201 -1.72 -14.75 13.74
C ARG A 201 -0.83 -13.91 14.65
N GLN A 202 -1.17 -12.65 14.79
CA GLN A 202 -0.45 -11.73 15.66
C GLN A 202 -0.93 -11.89 17.10
N ASN A 203 -0.02 -11.60 18.04
CA ASN A 203 -0.35 -11.61 19.45
C ASN A 203 -1.32 -10.46 19.75
N ILE A 204 -2.45 -10.72 20.43
CA ILE A 204 -3.44 -9.70 20.79
C ILE A 204 -2.78 -8.55 21.57
N ALA A 205 -1.89 -8.86 22.50
CA ALA A 205 -1.18 -7.84 23.27
C ALA A 205 -0.28 -6.97 22.38
N LEU A 206 0.28 -7.51 21.29
CA LEU A 206 1.03 -6.73 20.31
C LEU A 206 0.09 -5.74 19.59
N MET A 207 -1.08 -6.22 19.18
CA MET A 207 -2.08 -5.43 18.45
C MET A 207 -2.65 -4.27 19.30
N ASP A 208 -2.81 -4.46 20.61
CA ASP A 208 -3.30 -3.43 21.55
C ASP A 208 -2.39 -2.17 21.62
N ARG A 209 -1.17 -2.26 21.10
CA ARG A 209 -0.21 -1.14 21.05
C ARG A 209 -0.37 -0.26 19.82
N PHE A 210 -1.17 -0.69 18.85
CA PHE A 210 -1.32 0.02 17.58
C PHE A 210 -2.60 0.84 17.53
N TYR A 211 -2.54 1.96 16.82
CA TYR A 211 -3.70 2.56 16.18
C TYR A 211 -4.00 1.76 14.90
N LEU A 212 -5.17 1.12 14.81
CA LEU A 212 -5.54 0.29 13.65
C LEU A 212 -6.32 1.09 12.60
N CYS A 213 -5.91 0.98 11.34
CA CYS A 213 -6.65 1.50 10.18
C CYS A 213 -6.90 0.40 9.15
N GLU A 214 -8.13 0.32 8.67
CA GLU A 214 -8.47 -0.51 7.51
C GLU A 214 -8.40 0.33 6.23
N VAL A 215 -7.66 -0.17 5.23
CA VAL A 215 -7.58 0.44 3.90
C VAL A 215 -8.03 -0.58 2.85
N GLY A 216 -9.32 -0.48 2.52
CA GLY A 216 -9.96 -1.18 1.42
C GLY A 216 -9.60 -0.61 0.05
N TYR A 217 -10.16 -1.20 -1.01
CA TYR A 217 -10.06 -0.61 -2.34
C TYR A 217 -10.81 0.72 -2.41
N PRO A 218 -10.33 1.70 -3.20
CA PRO A 218 -11.02 2.99 -3.34
C PRO A 218 -12.42 2.81 -3.93
N ALA A 219 -13.31 3.78 -3.67
CA ALA A 219 -14.62 3.84 -4.29
C ALA A 219 -14.50 3.92 -5.83
N GLN A 220 -15.52 3.46 -6.55
CA GLN A 220 -15.49 3.38 -8.01
C GLN A 220 -15.17 4.74 -8.65
N GLU A 221 -15.75 5.83 -8.15
CA GLU A 221 -15.52 7.18 -8.64
C GLU A 221 -14.05 7.59 -8.48
N THR A 222 -13.43 7.17 -7.38
CA THR A 222 -12.01 7.39 -7.11
C THR A 222 -11.12 6.60 -8.07
N GLU A 223 -11.49 5.35 -8.36
CA GLU A 223 -10.77 4.53 -9.33
C GLU A 223 -10.90 5.08 -10.76
N VAL A 224 -12.06 5.63 -11.14
CA VAL A 224 -12.23 6.31 -12.44
C VAL A 224 -11.33 7.54 -12.55
N MET A 225 -11.29 8.39 -11.51
CA MET A 225 -10.37 9.54 -11.47
C MET A 225 -8.90 9.12 -11.54
N LEU A 226 -8.54 8.01 -10.90
CA LEU A 226 -7.20 7.44 -10.98
C LEU A 226 -6.87 6.95 -12.39
N LEU A 227 -7.80 6.25 -13.03
CA LEU A 227 -7.65 5.80 -14.42
C LEU A 227 -7.52 6.98 -15.38
N GLU A 228 -8.22 8.08 -15.13
CA GLU A 228 -8.12 9.29 -15.94
C GLU A 228 -6.72 9.90 -15.94
N ARG A 229 -6.05 9.94 -14.79
CA ARG A 229 -4.67 10.43 -14.71
C ARG A 229 -3.69 9.51 -15.43
N ILE A 230 -3.86 8.21 -15.28
CA ILE A 230 -2.88 7.21 -15.76
C ILE A 230 -3.05 6.91 -17.25
N ALA A 231 -4.29 6.86 -17.72
CA ALA A 231 -4.67 6.54 -19.09
C ALA A 231 -5.73 7.54 -19.62
N PRO A 232 -5.34 8.82 -19.79
CA PRO A 232 -6.26 9.88 -20.23
C PRO A 232 -6.83 9.65 -21.63
N ASP A 233 -6.14 8.86 -22.44
CA ASP A 233 -6.49 8.47 -23.80
C ASP A 233 -7.54 7.33 -23.87
N ILE A 234 -7.84 6.67 -22.75
CA ILE A 234 -8.97 5.75 -22.66
C ILE A 234 -10.24 6.58 -22.42
N PRO A 235 -11.30 6.41 -23.25
CA PRO A 235 -12.58 7.09 -23.08
C PRO A 235 -13.19 6.93 -21.68
N GLN A 236 -13.91 7.95 -21.20
CA GLN A 236 -14.46 7.98 -19.84
C GLN A 236 -15.40 6.81 -19.55
N ASP A 237 -16.31 6.50 -20.47
CA ASP A 237 -17.23 5.36 -20.40
C ASP A 237 -16.48 4.05 -20.23
N ILE A 238 -15.39 3.84 -20.98
CA ILE A 238 -14.54 2.65 -20.83
C ILE A 238 -13.86 2.63 -19.46
N ARG A 239 -13.36 3.76 -18.94
CA ARG A 239 -12.77 3.82 -17.59
C ARG A 239 -13.80 3.49 -16.50
N GLU A 240 -15.03 3.99 -16.63
CA GLU A 240 -16.16 3.68 -15.75
C GLU A 240 -16.49 2.19 -15.79
N THR A 241 -16.56 1.59 -16.98
CA THR A 241 -16.78 0.14 -17.14
C THR A 241 -15.62 -0.67 -16.54
N MET A 242 -14.36 -0.24 -16.70
CA MET A 242 -13.20 -0.92 -16.10
C MET A 242 -13.25 -0.91 -14.57
N ALA A 243 -13.61 0.22 -13.96
CA ALA A 243 -13.77 0.32 -12.51
C ALA A 243 -14.96 -0.52 -12.01
N SER A 244 -16.09 -0.49 -12.73
CA SER A 244 -17.25 -1.34 -12.45
C SER A 244 -16.92 -2.84 -12.54
N PHE A 245 -16.17 -3.24 -13.58
CA PHE A 245 -15.71 -4.62 -13.77
C PHE A 245 -14.83 -5.07 -12.60
N ALA A 246 -13.89 -4.23 -12.15
CA ALA A 246 -13.07 -4.53 -10.99
C ALA A 246 -13.91 -4.72 -9.72
N GLY A 247 -14.92 -3.87 -9.50
CA GLY A 247 -15.90 -4.00 -8.42
C GLY A 247 -16.67 -5.31 -8.45
N GLU A 248 -17.14 -5.72 -9.63
CA GLU A 248 -17.85 -6.99 -9.83
C GLU A 248 -16.96 -8.19 -9.49
N VAL A 249 -15.73 -8.23 -10.00
CA VAL A 249 -14.78 -9.32 -9.73
C VAL A 249 -14.43 -9.39 -8.25
N ARG A 250 -14.28 -8.26 -7.56
CA ARG A 250 -14.06 -8.23 -6.10
C ARG A 250 -15.25 -8.84 -5.35
N ARG A 251 -16.49 -8.54 -5.75
CA ARG A 251 -17.70 -9.10 -5.12
C ARG A 251 -17.80 -10.61 -5.32
N LEU A 252 -17.51 -11.09 -6.53
CA LEU A 252 -17.47 -12.52 -6.85
C LEU A 252 -16.37 -13.26 -6.07
N PHE A 253 -15.22 -12.63 -5.87
CA PHE A 253 -14.13 -13.15 -5.05
C PHE A 253 -14.48 -13.24 -3.56
N MET A 254 -15.20 -12.25 -3.01
CA MET A 254 -15.65 -12.26 -1.61
C MET A 254 -16.86 -13.18 -1.34
N GLY A 255 -17.45 -13.76 -2.39
CA GLY A 255 -18.62 -14.65 -2.26
C GLY A 255 -19.94 -13.93 -1.96
N GLU A 256 -19.98 -12.60 -2.01
CA GLU A 256 -21.11 -11.73 -1.61
C GLU A 256 -22.25 -11.65 -2.65
N SER A 257 -22.48 -12.70 -3.45
CA SER A 257 -23.59 -12.70 -4.42
C SER A 257 -24.84 -13.38 -3.84
N GLU A 258 -25.91 -12.61 -3.60
CA GLU A 258 -27.21 -13.07 -3.07
C GLU A 258 -27.89 -14.17 -3.93
N LYS A 259 -27.40 -14.41 -5.14
CA LYS A 259 -27.90 -15.44 -6.08
C LYS A 259 -26.92 -16.59 -6.26
N GLN A 260 -26.54 -17.26 -5.18
CA GLN A 260 -25.77 -18.50 -5.29
C GLN A 260 -26.64 -19.64 -5.83
N LYS A 261 -26.65 -19.78 -7.17
CA LYS A 261 -26.65 -21.12 -7.76
C LYS A 261 -25.21 -21.62 -7.71
N TYR A 262 -24.99 -22.71 -6.98
CA TYR A 262 -23.76 -23.51 -6.91
C TYR A 262 -22.60 -23.10 -7.85
N GLY A 263 -21.50 -22.57 -7.31
CA GLY A 263 -20.15 -22.79 -7.89
C GLY A 263 -19.39 -21.63 -8.55
N GLU A 264 -19.96 -20.43 -8.68
CA GLU A 264 -19.29 -19.31 -9.39
C GLU A 264 -18.43 -18.41 -8.49
N THR A 265 -17.50 -19.01 -7.74
CA THR A 265 -16.48 -18.25 -6.98
C THR A 265 -15.22 -18.07 -7.83
N ILE A 266 -14.74 -16.84 -7.93
CA ILE A 266 -13.48 -16.48 -8.60
C ILE A 266 -12.32 -16.72 -7.62
N ASP A 267 -11.22 -17.32 -8.09
CA ASP A 267 -10.04 -17.65 -7.27
C ASP A 267 -9.02 -16.52 -7.12
N ILE A 268 -9.24 -15.39 -7.79
CA ILE A 268 -8.35 -14.23 -7.80
C ILE A 268 -9.08 -12.90 -7.68
N THR A 269 -8.53 -11.98 -6.89
CA THR A 269 -9.11 -10.64 -6.72
C THR A 269 -8.63 -9.62 -7.76
N PHE A 270 -9.46 -8.59 -8.00
CA PHE A 270 -9.14 -7.48 -8.90
C PHE A 270 -8.63 -6.25 -8.13
N SER A 271 -7.38 -6.29 -7.66
CA SER A 271 -6.80 -5.17 -6.92
C SER A 271 -6.72 -3.85 -7.72
N THR A 272 -6.65 -2.70 -7.05
CA THR A 272 -6.42 -1.40 -7.72
C THR A 272 -5.11 -1.41 -8.51
N ARG A 273 -4.07 -2.12 -8.04
CA ARG A 273 -2.85 -2.37 -8.82
C ARG A 273 -3.12 -3.11 -10.13
N THR A 274 -4.01 -4.11 -10.12
CA THR A 274 -4.44 -4.84 -11.33
C THR A 274 -5.20 -3.90 -12.27
N LEU A 275 -6.07 -3.04 -11.75
CA LEU A 275 -6.84 -2.05 -12.53
C LEU A 275 -5.95 -1.05 -13.26
N ILE A 276 -5.01 -0.45 -12.54
CA ILE A 276 -4.00 0.44 -13.12
C ILE A 276 -3.21 -0.27 -14.22
N ARG A 277 -2.76 -1.51 -13.96
CA ARG A 277 -2.04 -2.32 -14.94
C ARG A 277 -2.89 -2.60 -16.17
N TRP A 278 -4.16 -2.95 -15.99
CA TRP A 278 -5.08 -3.25 -17.07
C TRP A 278 -5.25 -2.04 -17.99
N ALA A 279 -5.54 -0.85 -17.44
CA ALA A 279 -5.67 0.38 -18.21
C ALA A 279 -4.36 0.75 -18.93
N THR A 280 -3.22 0.67 -18.23
CA THR A 280 -1.90 0.93 -18.82
C THR A 280 -1.62 0.00 -20.01
N LEU A 281 -1.96 -1.28 -19.88
CA LEU A 281 -1.76 -2.27 -20.94
C LEU A 281 -2.75 -2.07 -22.09
N THR A 282 -4.01 -1.76 -21.82
CA THR A 282 -5.02 -1.44 -22.84
C THR A 282 -4.53 -0.30 -23.74
N ARG A 283 -4.00 0.78 -23.15
CA ARG A 283 -3.35 1.86 -23.90
C ARG A 283 -2.19 1.36 -24.75
N ARG A 284 -1.25 0.62 -24.15
CA ARG A 284 -0.06 0.12 -24.85
C ARG A 284 -0.39 -0.82 -26.01
N PHE A 285 -1.47 -1.58 -25.89
CA PHE A 285 -1.93 -2.50 -26.92
C PHE A 285 -2.92 -1.89 -27.91
N GLN A 286 -3.27 -0.60 -27.78
CA GLN A 286 -4.15 0.07 -28.74
C GLN A 286 -3.76 -0.20 -30.20
N PRO A 287 -2.47 -0.13 -30.61
CA PRO A 287 -2.10 -0.33 -32.01
C PRO A 287 -2.47 -1.71 -32.58
N LEU A 288 -2.64 -2.72 -31.73
CA LEU A 288 -3.04 -4.08 -32.13
C LEU A 288 -4.50 -4.14 -32.62
N ALA A 289 -5.32 -3.13 -32.32
CA ALA A 289 -6.68 -3.03 -32.86
C ALA A 289 -6.68 -3.06 -34.40
N ARG A 290 -5.63 -2.52 -35.04
CA ARG A 290 -5.46 -2.55 -36.50
C ARG A 290 -5.26 -3.96 -37.07
N GLN A 291 -4.94 -4.93 -36.23
CA GLN A 291 -4.75 -6.34 -36.57
C GLN A 291 -5.96 -7.19 -36.13
N GLY A 292 -7.07 -6.57 -35.74
CA GLY A 292 -8.27 -7.27 -35.27
C GLY A 292 -8.19 -7.78 -33.82
N ILE A 293 -7.14 -7.41 -33.07
CA ILE A 293 -7.00 -7.80 -31.66
C ILE A 293 -7.66 -6.73 -30.78
N GLN A 294 -8.65 -7.14 -29.98
CA GLN A 294 -9.34 -6.26 -29.01
C GLN A 294 -8.41 -5.91 -27.82
N PRO A 295 -7.94 -4.65 -27.68
CA PRO A 295 -6.93 -4.29 -26.67
C PRO A 295 -7.38 -4.54 -25.23
N ILE A 296 -8.65 -4.29 -24.91
CA ILE A 296 -9.21 -4.45 -23.56
C ILE A 296 -9.11 -5.91 -23.09
N GLY A 297 -9.63 -6.85 -23.88
CA GLY A 297 -9.56 -8.29 -23.56
C GLY A 297 -8.13 -8.82 -23.60
N TYR A 298 -7.32 -8.37 -24.56
CA TYR A 298 -5.92 -8.77 -24.68
C TYR A 298 -5.06 -8.31 -23.49
N ALA A 299 -5.37 -7.14 -22.94
CA ALA A 299 -4.75 -6.60 -21.74
C ALA A 299 -5.25 -7.28 -20.46
N LEU A 300 -6.52 -7.69 -20.40
CA LEU A 300 -7.13 -8.35 -19.24
C LEU A 300 -6.40 -9.65 -18.86
N ASP A 301 -6.06 -10.47 -19.85
CA ASP A 301 -5.29 -11.70 -19.62
C ASP A 301 -3.93 -11.44 -18.98
N ARG A 302 -3.22 -10.42 -19.45
CA ARG A 302 -1.90 -10.04 -18.92
C ARG A 302 -1.97 -9.36 -17.56
N ALA A 303 -3.05 -8.63 -17.31
CA ALA A 303 -3.26 -7.97 -16.03
C ALA A 303 -3.68 -8.97 -14.94
N LEU A 304 -4.57 -9.89 -15.26
CA LEU A 304 -5.19 -10.81 -14.30
C LEU A 304 -5.33 -12.24 -14.82
N GLY A 305 -5.89 -12.44 -16.02
CA GLY A 305 -6.38 -13.75 -16.48
C GLY A 305 -5.34 -14.87 -16.47
N PHE A 306 -4.06 -14.60 -16.74
CA PHE A 306 -3.01 -15.62 -16.71
C PHE A 306 -2.63 -16.11 -15.29
N ARG A 307 -3.07 -15.41 -14.24
CA ARG A 307 -2.90 -15.84 -12.84
C ARG A 307 -4.10 -16.62 -12.31
N ALA A 308 -5.21 -16.61 -13.03
CA ALA A 308 -6.45 -17.28 -12.65
C ALA A 308 -6.47 -18.74 -13.12
N SER A 309 -7.29 -19.58 -12.47
CA SER A 309 -7.70 -20.87 -13.03
C SER A 309 -8.35 -20.73 -14.42
N ARG A 310 -8.44 -21.82 -15.16
CA ARG A 310 -9.04 -21.81 -16.52
C ARG A 310 -10.50 -21.40 -16.46
N GLU A 311 -11.21 -21.91 -15.47
CA GLU A 311 -12.61 -21.66 -15.16
C GLU A 311 -12.82 -20.18 -14.83
N THR A 312 -12.04 -19.65 -13.88
CA THR A 312 -12.10 -18.23 -13.52
C THR A 312 -11.74 -17.33 -14.70
N ARG A 313 -10.73 -17.70 -15.49
CA ARG A 313 -10.36 -16.93 -16.68
C ARG A 313 -11.49 -16.89 -17.70
N ALA A 314 -12.20 -17.99 -17.93
CA ALA A 314 -13.36 -18.02 -18.82
C ALA A 314 -14.47 -17.08 -18.30
N MET A 315 -14.79 -17.15 -17.00
CA MET A 315 -15.76 -16.25 -16.36
C MET A 315 -15.37 -14.77 -16.49
N LEU A 316 -14.09 -14.43 -16.33
CA LEU A 316 -13.60 -13.05 -16.50
C LEU A 316 -13.83 -12.55 -17.93
N HIS A 317 -13.66 -13.40 -18.95
CA HIS A 317 -13.92 -13.04 -20.35
C HIS A 317 -15.41 -12.93 -20.66
N GLU A 318 -16.24 -13.83 -20.15
CA GLU A 318 -17.71 -13.74 -20.29
C GLU A 318 -18.23 -12.44 -19.66
N LEU A 319 -17.74 -12.11 -18.45
CA LEU A 319 -18.06 -10.87 -17.78
C LEU A 319 -17.60 -9.65 -18.59
N ALA A 320 -16.40 -9.70 -19.17
CA ALA A 320 -15.85 -8.60 -19.97
C ALA A 320 -16.66 -8.41 -21.26
N GLN A 321 -17.03 -9.49 -21.95
CA GLN A 321 -17.89 -9.42 -23.15
C GLN A 321 -19.25 -8.81 -22.84
N ARG A 322 -19.83 -9.13 -21.68
CA ARG A 322 -21.11 -8.54 -21.23
C ARG A 322 -21.00 -7.05 -20.93
N MET A 323 -19.89 -6.62 -20.34
CA MET A 323 -19.73 -5.23 -19.85
C MET A 323 -19.16 -4.27 -20.89
N PHE A 324 -18.32 -4.77 -21.81
CA PHE A 324 -17.73 -3.97 -22.89
C PHE A 324 -18.37 -4.38 -24.23
N PRO A 325 -19.51 -3.77 -24.61
CA PRO A 325 -20.17 -4.10 -25.86
C PRO A 325 -19.23 -3.83 -27.03
N THR A 326 -19.02 -4.83 -27.89
CA THR A 326 -18.34 -4.65 -29.17
C THR A 326 -19.23 -3.87 -30.12
N ALA A 327 -18.63 -3.07 -31.02
CA ALA A 327 -19.35 -2.31 -32.04
C ALA A 327 -20.33 -3.14 -32.90
N GLU A 328 -20.12 -4.47 -33.00
CA GLU A 328 -21.05 -5.38 -33.69
C GLU A 328 -22.39 -5.56 -32.96
N SER A 329 -22.42 -5.44 -31.64
CA SER A 329 -23.65 -5.58 -30.83
C SER A 329 -24.58 -4.36 -30.88
N GLN A 330 -24.09 -3.21 -31.36
CA GLN A 330 -24.89 -2.00 -31.58
C GLN A 330 -25.59 -1.99 -32.94
N GLN A 331 -25.10 -2.77 -33.92
CA GLN A 331 -25.72 -2.86 -35.25
C GLN A 331 -26.94 -3.79 -35.30
N THR A 332 -27.00 -4.81 -34.43
CA THR A 332 -28.15 -5.71 -34.36
C THR A 332 -29.38 -5.06 -33.72
N THR A 333 -29.22 -4.11 -32.80
CA THR A 333 -30.36 -3.37 -32.21
C THR A 333 -31.01 -2.35 -33.15
N ASP A 334 -30.29 -1.87 -34.16
CA ASP A 334 -30.83 -0.95 -35.15
C ASP A 334 -31.58 -1.66 -36.29
N ILE A 335 -31.21 -2.91 -36.60
CA ILE A 335 -31.86 -3.71 -37.65
C ILE A 335 -33.18 -4.34 -37.16
N GLU A 336 -33.34 -4.58 -35.86
CA GLU A 336 -34.60 -5.07 -35.29
C GLU A 336 -35.64 -3.96 -35.03
N ASN A 337 -35.26 -2.68 -35.20
CA ASN A 337 -36.14 -1.51 -35.01
C ASN A 337 -36.44 -0.75 -36.33
N THR A 338 -36.19 -1.34 -37.50
CA THR A 338 -36.60 -0.79 -38.81
C THR A 338 -37.60 -1.70 -39.53
#